data_AF-A0A5B7HDH2-F1
#
_entry.id   AF-A0A5B7HDH2-F1
#
_cell.length_a   1.000
_cell.length_b   1.000
_cell.length_c   1.000
_cell.angle_alpha   90.00
_cell.angle_beta   90.00
_cell.angle_gamma   90.00
#
_symmetry.space_group_name_H-M   'P 1'
#
loop_
_entity.id
_entity.type
_entity.pdbx_description
1 polymer ?
#
loop_
_entity_poly.entity_id
_entity_poly.type
_entity_poly.pdbx_seq_one_letter_code
_entity_poly.pdbx_strand_id
1 'polypeptide(L)'
;MDIFKQGLKKSDKFNALNHGDCWNNNILFRYDETGAPVEVMLVDLQGMRMASVAADLSYFLYSSFTGGVRKSNLKFFMETYYDSFCSVLRAAQVPIPFSLEELIVEFRNKMILGCISGMILAPIVLSEEEDVQAFFDMTEENMDTNNRERQEKILKMSKREGGQLQDRFLSMFNEMVEAGIVPNKDVV
;
A
#
# COMPACT_ATOMS: atom_id res chain seq x y z
N MET A 1 4.72 -11.59 -13.01
CA MET A 1 3.46 -11.02 -13.54
C MET A 1 2.20 -11.62 -12.91
N ASP A 2 2.16 -12.93 -12.63
CA ASP A 2 0.91 -13.58 -12.18
C ASP A 2 0.46 -13.20 -10.76
N ILE A 3 1.40 -12.91 -9.86
CA ILE A 3 1.09 -12.48 -8.49
C ILE A 3 0.38 -11.11 -8.45
N PHE A 4 0.84 -10.15 -9.27
CA PHE A 4 0.16 -8.86 -9.42
C PHE A 4 -1.26 -9.01 -9.99
N LYS A 5 -1.42 -9.89 -10.99
CA LYS A 5 -2.75 -10.21 -11.55
C LYS A 5 -3.67 -10.87 -10.51
N GLN A 6 -3.15 -11.68 -9.60
CA GLN A 6 -3.92 -12.25 -8.49
C GLN A 6 -4.38 -11.18 -7.49
N GLY A 7 -3.49 -10.26 -7.12
CA GLY A 7 -3.83 -9.09 -6.29
C GLY A 7 -4.92 -8.23 -6.93
N LEU A 8 -4.88 -8.04 -8.25
CA LEU A 8 -5.85 -7.25 -9.00
C LEU A 8 -7.09 -8.03 -9.46
N LYS A 9 -7.18 -9.34 -9.19
CA LYS A 9 -8.33 -10.16 -9.59
C LYS A 9 -9.61 -9.58 -8.98
N LYS A 10 -10.61 -9.31 -9.83
CA LYS A 10 -11.93 -8.84 -9.41
C LYS A 10 -12.52 -9.77 -8.35
N SER A 11 -13.25 -9.18 -7.41
CA SER A 11 -13.89 -9.89 -6.32
C SER A 11 -15.33 -9.39 -6.23
N ASP A 12 -16.29 -10.23 -6.61
CA ASP A 12 -17.62 -9.78 -7.05
C ASP A 12 -18.30 -8.82 -6.07
N LYS A 13 -18.53 -9.27 -4.84
CA LYS A 13 -19.19 -8.48 -3.79
C LYS A 13 -18.33 -7.38 -3.18
N PHE A 14 -17.02 -7.39 -3.43
CA PHE A 14 -16.06 -6.44 -2.87
C PHE A 14 -15.66 -5.35 -3.87
N ASN A 15 -16.16 -5.38 -5.11
CA ASN A 15 -15.77 -4.41 -6.13
C ASN A 15 -16.29 -3.01 -5.80
N ALA A 16 -15.39 -2.03 -5.84
CA ALA A 16 -15.67 -0.62 -5.75
C ALA A 16 -14.79 0.16 -6.75
N LEU A 17 -15.12 1.44 -6.96
CA LEU A 17 -14.22 2.36 -7.65
C LEU A 17 -13.08 2.70 -6.68
N ASN A 18 -11.90 2.19 -6.98
CA ASN A 18 -10.68 2.44 -6.23
C ASN A 18 -9.94 3.63 -6.82
N HIS A 19 -9.25 4.37 -5.97
CA HIS A 19 -8.27 5.40 -6.33
C HIS A 19 -7.09 4.81 -7.09
N GLY A 20 -6.61 3.64 -6.63
CA GLY A 20 -5.59 2.87 -7.32
C GLY A 20 -4.14 3.34 -7.16
N ASP A 21 -3.94 4.48 -6.51
CA ASP A 21 -2.64 5.03 -6.07
C ASP A 21 -2.82 5.83 -4.76
N CYS A 22 -3.51 5.23 -3.78
CA CYS A 22 -3.83 5.87 -2.52
C CYS A 22 -2.67 5.67 -1.52
N TRP A 23 -1.66 6.53 -1.57
CA TRP A 23 -0.57 6.61 -0.58
C TRP A 23 -0.58 7.99 0.08
N ASN A 24 0.14 8.15 1.20
CA ASN A 24 0.08 9.34 2.04
C ASN A 24 0.35 10.67 1.29
N ASN A 25 1.10 10.65 0.20
CA ASN A 25 1.39 11.85 -0.58
C ASN A 25 0.22 12.30 -1.47
N ASN A 26 -0.74 11.41 -1.75
CA ASN A 26 -1.94 11.71 -2.55
C ASN A 26 -3.15 12.04 -1.67
N ILE A 27 -2.90 12.46 -0.42
CA ILE A 27 -3.93 12.84 0.56
C ILE A 27 -3.63 14.25 1.05
N LEU A 28 -4.50 15.19 0.69
CA LEU A 28 -4.44 16.56 1.18
C LEU A 28 -5.34 16.73 2.41
N PHE A 29 -4.84 17.43 3.41
CA PHE A 29 -5.58 17.78 4.61
C PHE A 29 -5.78 19.29 4.68
N ARG A 30 -7.01 19.73 4.98
CA ARG A 30 -7.27 21.11 5.39
C ARG A 30 -7.22 21.17 6.91
N TYR A 31 -6.52 22.16 7.45
CA TYR A 31 -6.34 22.34 8.88
C TYR A 31 -7.13 23.56 9.37
N ASP A 32 -7.61 23.49 10.61
CA ASP A 32 -8.19 24.65 11.30
C ASP A 32 -7.11 25.53 11.96
N GLU A 33 -7.54 26.59 12.64
CA GLU A 33 -6.65 27.54 13.34
C GLU A 33 -5.84 26.90 14.47
N THR A 34 -6.27 25.73 14.97
CA THR A 34 -5.55 24.97 16.02
C THR A 34 -4.51 24.02 15.44
N GLY A 35 -4.46 23.87 14.12
CA GLY A 35 -3.62 22.90 13.42
C GLY A 35 -4.22 21.49 13.38
N ALA A 36 -5.50 21.31 13.71
CA ALA A 36 -6.18 20.03 13.61
C ALA A 36 -6.71 19.80 12.18
N PRO A 37 -6.55 18.59 11.60
CA PRO A 37 -7.12 18.28 10.29
C PRO A 37 -8.65 18.22 10.38
N VAL A 38 -9.33 19.00 9.54
CA VAL A 38 -10.81 19.11 9.53
C VAL A 38 -11.44 18.60 8.23
N GLU A 39 -10.68 18.55 7.14
CA GLU A 39 -11.11 17.94 5.89
C GLU A 39 -9.98 17.16 5.24
N VAL A 40 -10.35 16.20 4.41
CA VAL A 40 -9.45 15.36 3.64
C VAL A 40 -9.90 15.32 2.19
N MET A 41 -8.94 15.38 1.26
CA MET A 41 -9.17 15.25 -0.17
C MET A 41 -8.12 14.31 -0.76
N LEU A 42 -8.59 13.31 -1.50
CA LEU A 42 -7.72 12.48 -2.33
C LEU A 42 -7.43 13.20 -3.64
N VAL A 43 -6.18 13.15 -4.09
CA VAL A 43 -5.72 13.79 -5.34
C VAL A 43 -4.94 12.79 -6.20
N ASP A 44 -4.63 13.17 -7.43
CA ASP A 44 -3.94 12.30 -8.39
C ASP A 44 -4.71 11.01 -8.72
N LEU A 45 -5.84 11.20 -9.41
CA LEU A 45 -6.79 10.14 -9.75
C LEU A 45 -6.41 9.34 -11.01
N GLN A 46 -5.14 9.40 -11.45
CA GLN A 46 -4.68 8.73 -12.68
C GLN A 46 -4.77 7.19 -12.60
N GLY A 47 -4.77 6.64 -11.38
CA GLY A 47 -4.82 5.21 -11.11
C GLY A 47 -6.23 4.61 -10.98
N MET A 48 -7.29 5.42 -11.12
CA MET A 48 -8.66 5.00 -10.80
C MET A 48 -9.11 3.77 -11.59
N ARG A 49 -9.69 2.80 -10.88
CA ARG A 49 -10.13 1.53 -11.49
C ARG A 49 -11.16 0.81 -10.64
N MET A 50 -11.99 -0.01 -11.29
CA MET A 50 -12.84 -0.96 -10.58
C MET A 50 -12.00 -2.15 -10.09
N ALA A 51 -11.95 -2.34 -8.78
CA ALA A 51 -11.26 -3.45 -8.13
C ALA A 51 -11.85 -3.73 -6.74
N SER A 52 -11.36 -4.79 -6.07
CA SER A 52 -11.73 -5.08 -4.68
C SER A 52 -11.36 -3.90 -3.77
N VAL A 53 -12.23 -3.49 -2.85
CA VAL A 53 -11.95 -2.45 -1.82
C VAL A 53 -10.65 -2.73 -1.05
N ALA A 54 -10.33 -4.00 -0.86
CA ALA A 54 -9.12 -4.45 -0.20
C ALA A 54 -7.83 -4.10 -0.96
N ALA A 55 -7.91 -3.86 -2.27
CA ALA A 55 -6.73 -3.52 -3.07
C ALA A 55 -6.18 -2.14 -2.68
N ASP A 56 -7.03 -1.13 -2.52
CA ASP A 56 -6.61 0.20 -2.08
C ASP A 56 -6.23 0.22 -0.61
N LEU A 57 -6.95 -0.50 0.25
CA LEU A 57 -6.57 -0.66 1.66
C LEU A 57 -5.18 -1.29 1.80
N SER A 58 -4.93 -2.38 1.07
CA SER A 58 -3.64 -3.06 1.02
C SER A 58 -2.56 -2.11 0.49
N TYR A 59 -2.81 -1.41 -0.61
CA TYR A 59 -1.87 -0.45 -1.17
C TYR A 59 -1.52 0.67 -0.17
N PHE A 60 -2.52 1.31 0.44
CA PHE A 60 -2.35 2.41 1.37
C PHE A 60 -1.57 1.99 2.62
N LEU A 61 -1.96 0.88 3.24
CA LEU A 61 -1.31 0.43 4.48
C LEU A 61 0.18 0.11 4.25
N TYR A 62 0.52 -0.58 3.17
CA TYR A 62 1.89 -1.01 2.90
C TYR A 62 2.80 0.08 2.33
N SER A 63 2.25 1.05 1.59
CA SER A 63 3.01 2.21 1.10
C SER A 63 3.29 3.21 2.22
N SER A 64 2.30 3.45 3.08
CA SER A 64 2.28 4.65 3.94
C SER A 64 2.71 4.38 5.39
N PHE A 65 2.56 3.15 5.89
CA PHE A 65 2.85 2.83 7.29
C PHE A 65 4.06 1.91 7.47
N THR A 66 4.65 1.92 8.66
CA THR A 66 5.67 0.94 9.06
C THR A 66 5.02 -0.39 9.44
N GLY A 67 5.82 -1.45 9.44
CA GLY A 67 5.39 -2.79 9.84
C GLY A 67 4.78 -2.85 11.24
N GLY A 68 5.42 -2.21 12.22
CA GLY A 68 4.93 -2.15 13.59
C GLY A 68 3.56 -1.50 13.69
N VAL A 69 3.34 -0.37 13.01
CA VAL A 69 2.04 0.30 13.01
C VAL A 69 0.98 -0.56 12.35
N ARG A 70 1.27 -1.17 11.19
CA ARG A 70 0.32 -2.06 10.50
C ARG A 70 -0.09 -3.24 11.38
N LYS A 71 0.89 -3.98 11.91
CA LYS A 71 0.62 -5.21 12.68
C LYS A 71 -0.18 -4.93 13.95
N SER A 72 0.17 -3.89 14.70
CA SER A 72 -0.52 -3.56 15.95
C SER A 72 -1.92 -2.96 15.75
N ASN A 73 -2.20 -2.36 14.59
CA ASN A 73 -3.44 -1.60 14.37
C ASN A 73 -4.33 -2.16 13.23
N LEU A 74 -4.01 -3.32 12.66
CA LEU A 74 -4.75 -3.85 11.50
C LEU A 74 -6.25 -3.95 11.75
N LYS A 75 -6.65 -4.47 12.93
CA LYS A 75 -8.06 -4.57 13.32
C LYS A 75 -8.73 -3.19 13.35
N PHE A 76 -8.08 -2.22 13.98
CA PHE A 76 -8.58 -0.84 14.05
C PHE A 76 -8.76 -0.22 12.67
N PHE A 77 -7.80 -0.41 11.76
CA PHE A 77 -7.91 0.09 10.39
C PHE A 77 -9.07 -0.53 9.62
N MET A 78 -9.26 -1.85 9.75
CA MET A 78 -10.36 -2.56 9.08
C MET A 78 -11.72 -2.15 9.64
N GLU A 79 -11.85 -2.02 10.97
CA GLU A 79 -13.07 -1.55 11.64
C GLU A 79 -13.42 -0.12 11.19
N THR A 80 -12.45 0.80 11.23
CA THR A 80 -12.65 2.20 10.85
C THR A 80 -13.12 2.34 9.40
N TYR A 81 -12.49 1.61 8.47
CA TYR A 81 -12.90 1.61 7.08
C TYR A 81 -14.31 1.01 6.91
N TYR A 82 -14.56 -0.15 7.53
CA TYR A 82 -15.82 -0.87 7.39
C TYR A 82 -17.00 -0.07 7.95
N ASP A 83 -16.83 0.59 9.09
CA ASP A 83 -17.86 1.46 9.68
C ASP A 83 -18.20 2.64 8.78
N SER A 84 -17.17 3.26 8.18
CA SER A 84 -17.34 4.36 7.22
C SER A 84 -18.05 3.88 5.95
N PHE A 85 -17.61 2.76 5.39
CA PHE A 85 -18.22 2.12 4.22
C PHE A 85 -19.70 1.78 4.46
N CYS A 86 -20.01 1.16 5.60
CA CYS A 86 -21.38 0.83 5.98
C CYS A 86 -22.23 2.09 6.15
N SER A 87 -21.68 3.16 6.72
CA SER A 87 -22.40 4.43 6.91
C SER A 87 -22.77 5.07 5.57
N VAL A 88 -21.85 5.07 4.60
CA VAL A 88 -22.11 5.55 3.24
C VAL A 88 -23.20 4.73 2.55
N LEU A 89 -23.12 3.39 2.60
CA LEU A 89 -24.14 2.54 1.97
C LEU A 89 -25.52 2.68 2.62
N ARG A 90 -25.59 2.78 3.95
CA ARG A 90 -26.86 3.03 4.68
C ARG A 90 -27.47 4.37 4.27
N ALA A 91 -26.67 5.43 4.16
CA ALA A 91 -27.13 6.74 3.71
C ALA A 91 -27.67 6.68 2.26
N ALA A 92 -27.05 5.87 1.40
CA ALA A 92 -27.49 5.62 0.04
C ALA A 92 -28.65 4.59 -0.07
N GLN A 93 -29.12 4.02 1.04
CA GLN A 93 -30.12 2.95 1.08
C GLN A 93 -29.73 1.70 0.27
N VAL A 94 -28.43 1.41 0.19
CA VAL A 94 -27.87 0.23 -0.48
C VAL A 94 -27.54 -0.85 0.56
N PRO A 95 -27.88 -2.13 0.34
CA PRO A 95 -27.51 -3.20 1.24
C PRO A 95 -26.00 -3.35 1.38
N ILE A 96 -25.53 -3.64 2.59
CA ILE A 96 -24.11 -3.91 2.86
C ILE A 96 -23.77 -5.31 2.29
N PRO A 97 -22.81 -5.43 1.35
CA PRO A 97 -22.61 -6.66 0.58
C PRO A 97 -21.72 -7.72 1.26
N PHE A 98 -20.97 -7.38 2.31
CA PHE A 98 -20.06 -8.29 3.02
C PHE A 98 -19.90 -7.89 4.48
N SER A 99 -19.45 -8.82 5.35
CA SER A 99 -19.14 -8.54 6.76
C SER A 99 -17.72 -8.00 6.98
N LEU A 100 -17.43 -7.49 8.18
CA LEU A 100 -16.08 -7.09 8.58
C LEU A 100 -15.09 -8.27 8.50
N GLU A 101 -15.50 -9.45 8.96
CA GLU A 101 -14.69 -10.67 8.91
C GLU A 101 -14.34 -11.03 7.46
N GLU A 102 -15.31 -10.89 6.55
CA GLU A 102 -15.09 -11.12 5.12
C GLU A 102 -14.15 -10.08 4.51
N LEU A 103 -14.23 -8.81 4.93
CA LEU A 103 -13.28 -7.77 4.52
C LEU A 103 -11.86 -8.08 5.00
N ILE A 104 -11.68 -8.57 6.24
CA ILE A 104 -10.35 -8.94 6.77
C ILE A 104 -9.75 -10.11 5.97
N VAL A 105 -10.57 -11.10 5.61
CA VAL A 105 -10.13 -12.21 4.75
C VAL A 105 -9.75 -11.70 3.36
N GLU A 106 -10.56 -10.83 2.77
CA GLU A 106 -10.26 -10.26 1.46
C GLU A 106 -9.01 -9.37 1.48
N PHE A 107 -8.79 -8.59 2.54
CA PHE A 107 -7.55 -7.85 2.77
C PHE A 107 -6.33 -8.78 2.74
N ARG A 108 -6.38 -9.93 3.43
CA ARG A 108 -5.32 -10.93 3.38
C ARG A 108 -5.12 -11.49 1.98
N ASN A 109 -6.19 -11.79 1.24
CA ASN A 109 -6.10 -12.24 -0.15
C ASN A 109 -5.42 -11.20 -1.07
N LYS A 110 -5.56 -9.91 -0.76
CA LYS A 110 -4.99 -8.79 -1.54
C LYS A 110 -3.69 -8.23 -0.96
N MET A 111 -3.19 -8.76 0.17
CA MET A 111 -2.02 -8.20 0.85
C MET A 111 -0.75 -8.22 0.00
N ILE A 112 -0.62 -9.21 -0.89
CA ILE A 112 0.56 -9.34 -1.76
C ILE A 112 0.72 -8.14 -2.69
N LEU A 113 -0.39 -7.54 -3.14
CA LEU A 113 -0.37 -6.31 -3.91
C LEU A 113 0.26 -5.17 -3.11
N GLY A 114 -0.15 -5.03 -1.85
CA GLY A 114 0.38 -4.05 -0.90
C GLY A 114 1.85 -4.29 -0.62
N CYS A 115 2.26 -5.52 -0.28
CA CYS A 115 3.66 -5.86 -0.04
C CYS A 115 4.56 -5.48 -1.22
N ILE A 116 4.19 -5.87 -2.44
CA ILE A 116 5.04 -5.56 -3.61
C ILE A 116 5.06 -4.06 -3.89
N SER A 117 3.90 -3.38 -3.82
CA SER A 117 3.82 -1.93 -4.02
C SER A 117 4.63 -1.16 -2.98
N GLY A 118 4.51 -1.54 -1.71
CA GLY A 118 5.29 -0.99 -0.60
C GLY A 118 6.79 -1.21 -0.77
N MET A 119 7.20 -2.38 -1.28
CA MET A 119 8.61 -2.64 -1.59
C MET A 119 9.13 -1.78 -2.75
N ILE A 120 8.32 -1.52 -3.77
CA ILE A 120 8.67 -0.66 -4.90
C ILE A 120 8.78 0.82 -4.46
N LEU A 121 7.85 1.27 -3.61
CA LEU A 121 7.76 2.66 -3.18
C LEU A 121 8.70 3.00 -2.02
N ALA A 122 9.00 2.05 -1.13
CA ALA A 122 9.80 2.34 0.06
C ALA A 122 11.17 2.99 -0.25
N PRO A 123 11.93 2.58 -1.29
CA PRO A 123 13.14 3.29 -1.65
C PRO A 123 12.91 4.73 -2.11
N ILE A 124 11.81 5.02 -2.80
CA ILE A 124 11.46 6.36 -3.28
C ILE A 124 11.08 7.23 -2.09
N VAL A 125 10.19 6.73 -1.22
CA VAL A 125 9.71 7.41 -0.01
C VAL A 125 10.86 7.74 0.96
N LEU A 126 11.89 6.90 1.01
CA LEU A 126 13.02 7.02 1.94
C LEU A 126 14.28 7.61 1.29
N SER A 127 14.21 8.06 0.04
CA SER A 127 15.33 8.71 -0.64
C SER A 127 15.35 10.21 -0.35
N GLU A 128 16.53 10.81 -0.45
CA GLU A 128 16.71 12.25 -0.47
C GLU A 128 16.15 12.84 -1.79
N GLU A 129 15.84 14.14 -1.79
CA GLU A 129 15.14 14.81 -2.89
C GLU A 129 15.90 14.73 -4.22
N GLU A 130 17.23 14.88 -4.21
CA GLU A 130 18.06 14.81 -5.42
C GLU A 130 17.96 13.45 -6.11
N ASP A 131 17.83 12.40 -5.31
CA ASP A 131 17.70 11.06 -5.82
C ASP A 131 16.29 10.77 -6.31
N VAL A 132 15.27 11.37 -5.68
CA VAL A 132 13.87 11.30 -6.13
C VAL A 132 13.76 11.87 -7.55
N GLN A 133 14.39 13.03 -7.80
CA GLN A 133 14.39 13.68 -9.11
C GLN A 133 15.00 12.79 -10.21
N ALA A 134 16.06 12.05 -9.90
CA ALA A 134 16.67 11.10 -10.85
C ALA A 134 15.72 9.96 -11.27
N PHE A 135 14.70 9.61 -10.47
CA PHE A 135 13.67 8.66 -10.89
C PHE A 135 12.71 9.24 -11.93
N PHE A 136 12.43 10.55 -11.86
CA PHE A 136 11.51 11.21 -12.78
C PHE A 136 12.18 11.64 -14.09
N ASP A 137 13.51 11.82 -14.09
CA ASP A 137 14.30 12.23 -15.27
C ASP A 137 14.78 11.05 -16.15
N MET A 138 14.15 9.87 -16.02
CA MET A 138 14.46 8.69 -16.85
C MET A 138 14.05 8.92 -18.31
N THR A 139 15.00 8.71 -19.22
CA THR A 139 14.81 8.67 -20.68
C THR A 139 15.24 7.31 -21.21
N GLU A 140 14.88 6.99 -22.47
CA GLU A 140 15.34 5.73 -23.09
C GLU A 140 16.87 5.66 -23.20
N GLU A 141 17.55 6.80 -23.39
CA GLU A 141 18.99 6.87 -23.59
C GLU A 141 19.81 6.61 -22.30
N ASN A 142 19.25 6.93 -21.14
CA ASN A 142 19.94 6.78 -19.84
C ASN A 142 19.38 5.62 -18.99
N MET A 143 18.42 4.86 -19.52
CA MET A 143 17.65 3.86 -18.77
C MET A 143 18.54 2.81 -18.07
N ASP A 144 19.52 2.26 -18.78
CA ASP A 144 20.38 1.19 -18.23
C ASP A 144 21.31 1.70 -17.12
N THR A 145 21.92 2.87 -17.33
CA THR A 145 22.77 3.53 -16.33
C THR A 145 21.97 3.89 -15.08
N ASN A 146 20.82 4.54 -15.27
CA ASN A 146 19.92 4.92 -14.18
C ASN A 146 19.43 3.69 -13.40
N ASN A 147 19.11 2.60 -14.10
CA ASN A 147 18.70 1.34 -13.47
C ASN A 147 19.82 0.75 -12.61
N ARG A 148 21.07 0.79 -13.07
CA ARG A 148 22.21 0.27 -12.33
C ARG A 148 22.51 1.12 -11.09
N GLU A 149 22.61 2.43 -11.26
CA GLU A 149 22.85 3.36 -10.15
C GLU A 149 21.75 3.26 -9.09
N ARG A 150 20.49 3.16 -9.53
CA ARG A 150 19.34 2.88 -8.67
C ARG A 150 19.52 1.59 -7.89
N GLN A 151 19.86 0.48 -8.55
CA GLN A 151 20.05 -0.80 -7.86
C GLN A 151 21.16 -0.74 -6.83
N GLU A 152 22.30 -0.14 -7.17
CA GLU A 152 23.43 0.05 -6.25
C GLU A 152 23.04 0.89 -5.03
N LYS A 153 22.27 1.96 -5.25
CA LYS A 153 21.77 2.82 -4.18
C LYS A 153 20.76 2.11 -3.27
N ILE A 154 19.77 1.44 -3.85
CA ILE A 154 18.79 0.65 -3.08
C ILE A 154 19.51 -0.41 -2.24
N LEU A 155 20.52 -1.07 -2.82
CA LEU A 155 21.34 -2.06 -2.12
C LEU A 155 22.15 -1.43 -0.97
N LYS A 156 22.68 -0.22 -1.17
CA LYS A 156 23.38 0.51 -0.10
C LYS A 156 22.42 0.91 1.02
N MET A 157 21.22 1.38 0.70
CA MET A 157 20.19 1.74 1.68
C MET A 157 19.69 0.52 2.47
N SER A 158 19.47 -0.61 1.81
CA SER A 158 18.95 -1.84 2.45
C SER A 158 19.97 -2.53 3.35
N LYS A 159 21.26 -2.24 3.18
CA LYS A 159 22.36 -2.74 4.02
C LYS A 159 22.68 -1.85 5.21
N ARG A 160 22.03 -0.69 5.37
CA ARG A 160 22.23 0.17 6.55
C ARG A 160 21.60 -0.51 7.77
N GLU A 161 22.42 -0.90 8.73
CA GLU A 161 21.96 -1.51 9.97
C GLU A 161 21.04 -0.54 10.73
N GLY A 162 19.85 -1.02 11.12
CA GLY A 162 18.80 -0.19 11.72
C GLY A 162 18.18 0.84 10.76
N GLY A 163 18.37 0.67 9.46
CA GLY A 163 17.82 1.55 8.43
C GLY A 163 16.34 1.26 8.16
N GLN A 164 15.54 2.32 8.02
CA GLN A 164 14.09 2.22 7.78
C GLN A 164 13.73 1.38 6.54
N LEU A 165 14.57 1.39 5.49
CA LEU A 165 14.33 0.57 4.29
C LEU A 165 14.47 -0.92 4.57
N GLN A 166 15.51 -1.31 5.32
CA GLN A 166 15.74 -2.69 5.74
C GLN A 166 14.55 -3.17 6.58
N ASP A 167 14.13 -2.38 7.57
CA ASP A 167 13.00 -2.71 8.44
C ASP A 167 11.69 -2.88 7.68
N ARG A 168 11.41 -1.98 6.72
CA ARG A 168 10.23 -2.08 5.85
C ARG A 168 10.25 -3.37 5.04
N PHE A 169 11.37 -3.70 4.41
CA PHE A 169 11.50 -4.93 3.63
C PHE A 169 11.32 -6.18 4.51
N LEU A 170 12.03 -6.25 5.64
CA LEU A 170 11.94 -7.39 6.56
C LEU A 170 10.52 -7.60 7.07
N SER A 171 9.81 -6.53 7.45
CA SER A 171 8.42 -6.65 7.88
C SER A 171 7.53 -7.22 6.78
N MET A 172 7.64 -6.71 5.55
CA MET A 172 6.82 -7.19 4.43
C MET A 172 7.13 -8.64 4.06
N PHE A 173 8.41 -9.05 4.10
CA PHE A 173 8.79 -10.46 3.91
C PHE A 173 8.21 -11.36 5.00
N ASN A 174 8.32 -10.95 6.27
CA ASN A 174 7.74 -11.72 7.38
C ASN A 174 6.22 -11.84 7.24
N GLU A 175 5.53 -10.76 6.88
CA GLU A 175 4.09 -10.77 6.61
C GLU A 175 3.73 -11.70 5.43
N MET A 176 4.54 -11.74 4.37
CA MET A 176 4.35 -12.66 3.25
C MET A 176 4.58 -14.13 3.64
N VAL A 177 5.52 -14.41 4.54
CA VAL A 177 5.76 -15.76 5.08
C VAL A 177 4.62 -16.19 6.01
N GLU A 178 4.21 -15.33 6.94
CA GLU A 178 3.09 -15.55 7.86
C GLU A 178 1.78 -15.84 7.10
N ALA A 179 1.59 -15.19 5.95
CA ALA A 179 0.42 -15.40 5.09
C ALA A 179 0.54 -16.63 4.16
N GLY A 180 1.66 -17.36 4.20
CA GLY A 180 1.90 -18.51 3.32
C GLY A 180 2.12 -18.16 1.85
N ILE A 181 2.40 -16.90 1.53
CA ILE A 181 2.66 -16.44 0.15
C ILE A 181 4.08 -16.82 -0.27
N VAL A 182 5.04 -16.67 0.65
CA VAL A 182 6.43 -17.09 0.46
C VAL A 182 6.66 -18.34 1.31
N PRO A 183 7.27 -19.42 0.75
CA PRO A 183 7.55 -20.63 1.50
C PRO A 183 8.48 -20.35 2.69
N ASN A 184 8.15 -20.90 3.85
CA ASN A 184 9.08 -20.93 4.98
C ASN A 184 10.09 -22.07 4.77
N LYS A 185 11.36 -21.74 4.58
CA LYS A 185 12.43 -22.73 4.35
C LYS A 185 12.84 -23.48 5.62
N ASP A 186 12.43 -23.03 6.79
CA ASP A 186 12.73 -23.67 8.08
C ASP A 186 11.68 -24.72 8.50
N VAL A 187 10.75 -25.05 7.59
CA VAL A 187 9.75 -26.12 7.74
C VAL A 187 9.97 -27.15 6.63
N VAL A 188 11.11 -27.84 6.66
CA VAL A 188 11.39 -29.08 5.91
C VAL A 188 12.14 -30.04 6.83
#